data_AF-A0A4P5URV4-F1
#
_entry.id   AF-A0A4P5URV4-F1
#
_cell.length_a   1.000
_cell.length_b   1.000
_cell.length_c   1.000
_cell.angle_alpha   90.00
_cell.angle_beta   90.00
_cell.angle_gamma   90.00
#
_symmetry.space_group_name_H-M   'P 1'
#
loop_
_entity.id
_entity.type
_entity.pdbx_description
1 polymer ?
#
loop_
_entity_poly.entity_id
_entity_poly.type
_entity_poly.pdbx_seq_one_letter_code
_entity_poly.pdbx_strand_id
1 'polypeptide(L)'
;MTVYVNGKTLSIRDSVFTQQLILKDIDTINIEYCTFENINSSALLIEKSTFVNISDCVFRNITITDNKAIGVLSGNGIASIQILKCTFDNISGTAIRFPIGGTTKAEDRIGILIMSACRFNKIQSNAKALGNGVIVFHTNNAFVLANRFTKIDHTAITIGRNSTDSEEFLQKLNMVTVQGNRIDSVLGNGILICENAINPQVKDNIIFSIAYDGKGALSDQGDHGIYWQAKGGLIQNNAVLYNYDGQVSGNPGSGISVRSNAIVEQNIIAYCSGNGIGYYADHDSKGALTILNNVIYENERNGIYISASGVSGNKPDSIMILHNTVMNKKVQDLSHQSCPIAINDFVLPITIAGNYTVYIDQFNPLEHIRVLGTSSQPKIVYNLHSSNTDEFVDVSIGDYKLNNNSIAINYARHGIPIILDREGRFRSGIPDAGAFEFMSPASVRESITGYIAVNNHFNIQEQKRVSDCSIYSLLGEKTELIFSQDNQSLSLVLPHDLPSGVYVCSIKFFDEDIREIPVILQR
;
A
#
# COMPACT_ATOMS: atom_id res chain seq x y z
N MET A 1 -18.15 30.70 16.73
CA MET A 1 -17.85 32.03 16.14
C MET A 1 -17.89 31.90 14.62
N THR A 2 -18.68 32.72 13.94
CA THR A 2 -18.70 32.76 12.47
C THR A 2 -17.96 34.02 12.03
N VAL A 3 -16.90 33.85 11.23
CA VAL A 3 -16.13 34.97 10.69
C VAL A 3 -16.49 35.12 9.22
N TYR A 4 -17.10 36.24 8.86
CA TYR A 4 -17.31 36.64 7.47
C TYR A 4 -16.20 37.64 7.10
N VAL A 5 -15.22 37.20 6.30
CA VAL A 5 -14.23 38.10 5.73
C VAL A 5 -14.52 38.19 4.24
N ASN A 6 -14.99 39.33 3.78
CA ASN A 6 -15.03 39.62 2.36
C ASN A 6 -13.60 40.00 1.93
N GLY A 7 -12.78 39.00 1.63
CA GLY A 7 -11.35 39.19 1.40
C GLY A 7 -10.67 37.96 0.80
N LYS A 8 -9.54 38.19 0.11
CA LYS A 8 -8.78 37.15 -0.59
C LYS A 8 -8.03 36.20 0.36
N THR A 9 -7.70 36.64 1.57
CA THR A 9 -6.88 35.86 2.50
C THR A 9 -7.25 36.11 3.96
N LEU A 10 -7.47 35.05 4.72
CA LEU A 10 -7.58 35.03 6.18
C LEU A 10 -6.39 34.24 6.74
N SER A 11 -5.75 34.75 7.80
CA SER A 11 -4.70 34.04 8.51
C SER A 11 -4.95 34.09 10.02
N ILE A 12 -4.98 32.91 10.64
CA ILE A 12 -5.21 32.72 12.08
C ILE A 12 -4.00 31.99 12.64
N ARG A 13 -3.40 32.53 13.69
CA ARG A 13 -2.20 31.96 14.32
C ARG A 13 -2.28 32.00 15.83
N ASP A 14 -1.60 31.06 16.48
CA ASP A 14 -1.32 31.06 17.93
C ASP A 14 -2.57 31.27 18.80
N SER A 15 -3.71 30.72 18.35
CA SER A 15 -5.03 30.97 18.93
C SER A 15 -5.63 29.71 19.56
N VAL A 16 -6.43 29.89 20.61
CA VAL A 16 -7.17 28.81 21.27
C VAL A 16 -8.67 28.99 21.05
N PHE A 17 -9.32 27.97 20.52
CA PHE A 17 -10.76 27.91 20.27
C PHE A 17 -11.41 26.88 21.18
N THR A 18 -12.36 27.34 21.99
CA THR A 18 -13.20 26.48 22.86
C THR A 18 -14.63 26.37 22.33
N GLN A 19 -14.87 26.88 21.12
CA GLN A 19 -16.14 26.82 20.40
C GLN A 19 -15.85 26.55 18.93
N GLN A 20 -16.87 26.03 18.22
CA GLN A 20 -16.79 25.84 16.77
C GLN A 20 -16.41 27.12 16.03
N LEU A 21 -15.47 26.98 15.09
CA LEU A 21 -15.12 27.99 14.11
C LEU A 21 -15.72 27.60 12.75
N ILE A 22 -16.48 28.53 12.16
CA ILE A 22 -17.06 28.36 10.82
C ILE A 22 -16.48 29.45 9.92
N LEU A 23 -15.83 29.03 8.84
CA LEU A 23 -15.21 29.88 7.83
C LEU A 23 -15.89 29.65 6.49
N LYS A 24 -16.31 30.73 5.82
CA LYS A 24 -17.11 30.64 4.61
C LYS A 24 -16.83 31.77 3.62
N ASP A 25 -16.82 31.44 2.34
CA ASP A 25 -16.68 32.39 1.22
C ASP A 25 -15.36 33.20 1.31
N ILE A 26 -14.25 32.50 1.60
CA ILE A 26 -12.89 33.07 1.71
C ILE A 26 -11.97 32.37 0.72
N ASP A 27 -11.29 33.11 -0.16
CA ASP A 27 -10.44 32.51 -1.20
C ASP A 27 -9.27 31.72 -0.59
N THR A 28 -8.52 32.30 0.34
CA THR A 28 -7.35 31.67 0.98
C THR A 28 -7.47 31.69 2.50
N ILE A 29 -7.33 30.54 3.15
CA ILE A 29 -7.35 30.40 4.60
C ILE A 29 -6.03 29.76 5.05
N ASN A 30 -5.32 30.41 5.98
CA ASN A 30 -4.17 29.85 6.67
C ASN A 30 -4.48 29.75 8.17
N ILE A 31 -4.37 28.55 8.76
CA ILE A 31 -4.54 28.32 10.20
C ILE A 31 -3.30 27.60 10.70
N GLU A 32 -2.52 28.25 11.55
CA GLU A 32 -1.23 27.73 12.00
C GLU A 32 -1.12 27.80 13.53
N TYR A 33 -0.52 26.79 14.17
CA TYR A 33 -0.24 26.82 15.61
C TYR A 33 -1.47 27.06 16.50
N CYS A 34 -2.65 26.69 16.03
CA CYS A 34 -3.90 26.88 16.77
C CYS A 34 -4.29 25.63 17.56
N THR A 35 -5.00 25.82 18.66
CA THR A 35 -5.60 24.73 19.46
C THR A 35 -7.11 24.84 19.44
N PHE A 36 -7.80 23.74 19.11
CA PHE A 36 -9.23 23.56 19.26
C PHE A 36 -9.47 22.55 20.39
N GLU A 37 -10.16 22.95 21.45
CA GLU A 37 -10.30 22.08 22.62
C GLU A 37 -11.62 22.17 23.36
N ASN A 38 -12.05 21.04 23.94
CA ASN A 38 -13.23 20.93 24.79
C ASN A 38 -14.53 21.39 24.08
N ILE A 39 -14.69 20.99 22.81
CA ILE A 39 -15.82 21.36 21.95
C ILE A 39 -16.79 20.18 21.84
N ASN A 40 -18.10 20.43 22.03
CA ASN A 40 -19.17 19.44 21.90
C ASN A 40 -19.90 19.51 20.54
N SER A 41 -19.13 19.70 19.47
CA SER A 41 -19.57 19.78 18.08
C SER A 41 -18.38 19.57 17.15
N SER A 42 -18.56 19.73 15.84
CA SER A 42 -17.41 19.94 14.95
C SER A 42 -16.63 21.18 15.38
N ALA A 43 -15.30 21.15 15.25
CA ALA A 43 -14.41 22.20 15.72
C ALA A 43 -14.15 23.25 14.64
N LEU A 44 -13.92 22.80 13.41
CA LEU A 44 -13.59 23.63 12.27
C LEU A 44 -14.40 23.19 11.05
N LEU A 45 -15.27 24.09 10.58
CA LEU A 45 -16.02 23.94 9.34
C LEU A 45 -15.56 24.97 8.32
N ILE A 46 -15.23 24.52 7.12
CA ILE A 46 -14.79 25.39 6.02
C ILE A 46 -15.67 25.17 4.80
N GLU A 47 -16.29 26.22 4.30
CA GLU A 47 -17.16 26.15 3.12
C GLU A 47 -16.72 27.16 2.05
N LYS A 48 -16.71 26.73 0.78
CA LYS A 48 -16.53 27.62 -0.38
C LYS A 48 -15.22 28.43 -0.30
N SER A 49 -14.11 27.70 -0.35
CA SER A 49 -12.76 28.29 -0.33
C SER A 49 -11.92 27.79 -1.49
N THR A 50 -10.96 28.59 -1.94
CA THR A 50 -10.06 28.15 -3.02
C THR A 50 -8.88 27.38 -2.44
N PHE A 51 -8.18 27.96 -1.46
CA PHE A 51 -6.97 27.41 -0.87
C PHE A 51 -7.06 27.39 0.65
N VAL A 52 -6.82 26.25 1.26
CA VAL A 52 -6.84 26.07 2.71
C VAL A 52 -5.54 25.41 3.15
N ASN A 53 -4.79 26.06 4.03
CA ASN A 53 -3.65 25.48 4.71
C ASN A 53 -3.93 25.43 6.22
N ILE A 54 -3.84 24.23 6.79
CA ILE A 54 -3.96 24.01 8.24
C ILE A 54 -2.68 23.28 8.67
N SER A 55 -1.85 23.93 9.48
CA SER A 55 -0.57 23.36 9.89
C SER A 55 -0.30 23.51 11.38
N ASP A 56 0.37 22.51 11.96
CA ASP A 56 0.86 22.53 13.34
C ASP A 56 -0.26 22.85 14.37
N CYS A 57 -1.48 22.43 14.07
CA CYS A 57 -2.66 22.64 14.93
C CYS A 57 -2.97 21.42 15.79
N VAL A 58 -3.63 21.65 16.93
CA VAL A 58 -4.06 20.61 17.86
C VAL A 58 -5.58 20.64 17.99
N PHE A 59 -6.22 19.49 17.81
CA PHE A 59 -7.64 19.25 18.05
C PHE A 59 -7.74 18.23 19.19
N ARG A 60 -8.26 18.61 20.36
CA ARG A 60 -8.31 17.72 21.53
C ARG A 60 -9.58 17.77 22.35
N ASN A 61 -9.99 16.64 22.92
CA ASN A 61 -11.20 16.54 23.76
C ASN A 61 -12.46 17.06 23.05
N ILE A 62 -12.72 16.54 21.85
CA ILE A 62 -13.82 17.03 21.01
C ILE A 62 -14.84 15.92 20.82
N THR A 63 -16.11 16.22 21.08
CA THR A 63 -17.22 15.26 20.96
C THR A 63 -18.17 15.71 19.87
N ILE A 64 -18.29 14.93 18.81
CA ILE A 64 -19.29 15.11 17.78
C ILE A 64 -20.63 14.62 18.32
N THR A 65 -21.55 15.56 18.55
CA THR A 65 -22.90 15.31 19.09
C THR A 65 -23.98 15.33 18.00
N ASP A 66 -23.66 15.83 16.81
CA ASP A 66 -24.58 15.93 15.67
C ASP A 66 -24.53 14.64 14.82
N ASN A 67 -25.69 14.20 14.34
CA ASN A 67 -25.85 13.04 13.47
C ASN A 67 -25.59 13.35 11.98
N LYS A 68 -25.26 14.60 11.64
CA LYS A 68 -25.12 15.07 10.25
C LYS A 68 -23.90 14.57 9.47
N ALA A 69 -23.28 13.46 9.86
CA ALA A 69 -22.09 12.94 9.18
C ALA A 69 -21.02 14.06 9.02
N ILE A 70 -20.58 14.59 10.16
CA ILE A 70 -19.53 15.63 10.27
C ILE A 70 -18.34 15.07 11.03
N GLY A 71 -17.15 15.59 10.73
CA GLY A 71 -15.93 15.36 11.49
C GLY A 71 -15.58 16.56 12.37
N VAL A 72 -14.52 16.40 13.16
CA VAL A 72 -13.92 17.51 13.93
C VAL A 72 -13.42 18.60 12.99
N LEU A 73 -12.76 18.21 11.90
CA LEU A 73 -12.42 19.04 10.76
C LEU A 73 -13.20 18.55 9.53
N SER A 74 -14.03 19.45 8.97
CA SER A 74 -14.82 19.17 7.78
C SER A 74 -15.01 20.39 6.91
N GLY A 75 -15.45 20.17 5.66
CA GLY A 75 -15.73 21.24 4.75
C GLY A 75 -16.31 20.79 3.42
N ASN A 76 -16.80 21.78 2.65
CA ASN A 76 -17.41 21.62 1.33
C ASN A 76 -16.89 22.67 0.36
N GLY A 77 -16.77 22.31 -0.92
CA GLY A 77 -16.46 23.26 -1.99
C GLY A 77 -15.10 23.92 -1.80
N ILE A 78 -14.05 23.10 -1.60
CA ILE A 78 -12.68 23.56 -1.40
C ILE A 78 -11.83 23.13 -2.59
N ALA A 79 -11.23 24.06 -3.33
CA ALA A 79 -10.44 23.67 -4.50
C ALA A 79 -9.14 22.94 -4.11
N SER A 80 -8.47 23.36 -3.04
CA SER A 80 -7.29 22.68 -2.49
C SER A 80 -7.19 22.87 -0.98
N ILE A 81 -6.94 21.78 -0.26
CA ILE A 81 -6.72 21.77 1.18
C ILE A 81 -5.48 20.96 1.56
N GLN A 82 -4.64 21.56 2.40
CA GLN A 82 -3.46 20.96 3.00
C GLN A 82 -3.62 20.89 4.52
N ILE A 83 -3.37 19.72 5.09
CA ILE A 83 -3.43 19.46 6.54
C ILE A 83 -2.09 18.84 6.94
N LEU A 84 -1.26 19.63 7.62
CA LEU A 84 0.13 19.28 7.86
C LEU A 84 0.43 19.28 9.35
N LYS A 85 1.10 18.24 9.85
CA LYS A 85 1.63 18.19 11.23
C LYS A 85 0.57 18.46 12.32
N CYS A 86 -0.70 18.16 12.03
CA CYS A 86 -1.78 18.37 12.98
C CYS A 86 -1.94 17.17 13.92
N THR A 87 -2.41 17.42 15.14
CA THR A 87 -2.72 16.38 16.11
C THR A 87 -4.21 16.34 16.41
N PHE A 88 -4.82 15.16 16.33
CA PHE A 88 -6.19 14.85 16.73
C PHE A 88 -6.13 13.87 17.90
N ASP A 89 -6.49 14.31 19.10
CA ASP A 89 -6.34 13.52 20.33
C ASP A 89 -7.62 13.50 21.17
N ASN A 90 -8.02 12.31 21.63
CA ASN A 90 -9.21 12.13 22.45
C ASN A 90 -10.47 12.73 21.78
N ILE A 91 -10.82 12.17 20.63
CA ILE A 91 -11.97 12.59 19.83
C ILE A 91 -13.06 11.54 19.98
N SER A 92 -14.29 11.98 20.21
CA SER A 92 -15.48 11.13 20.19
C SER A 92 -16.27 11.44 18.91
N GLY A 93 -16.19 10.56 17.91
CA GLY A 93 -16.67 10.75 16.55
C GLY A 93 -15.54 10.70 15.51
N THR A 94 -15.82 11.14 14.28
CA THR A 94 -14.82 11.13 13.19
C THR A 94 -13.88 12.34 13.29
N ALA A 95 -12.56 12.16 13.16
CA ALA A 95 -11.61 13.26 13.26
C ALA A 95 -11.63 14.16 12.01
N ILE A 96 -11.43 13.59 10.82
CA ILE A 96 -11.50 14.33 9.56
C ILE A 96 -12.57 13.73 8.67
N ARG A 97 -13.45 14.58 8.14
CA ARG A 97 -14.45 14.15 7.17
C ARG A 97 -14.65 15.17 6.06
N PHE A 98 -14.49 14.73 4.81
CA PHE A 98 -14.78 15.52 3.62
C PHE A 98 -15.55 14.69 2.58
N PRO A 99 -16.63 15.24 1.97
CA PRO A 99 -17.36 16.44 2.35
C PRO A 99 -18.24 16.26 3.60
N ILE A 100 -18.85 17.35 4.07
CA ILE A 100 -19.90 17.38 5.10
C ILE A 100 -21.17 16.68 4.58
N GLY A 101 -21.88 15.96 5.46
CA GLY A 101 -23.29 15.60 5.22
C GLY A 101 -23.54 14.51 4.18
N GLY A 102 -22.49 13.99 3.52
CA GLY A 102 -22.66 12.95 2.50
C GLY A 102 -23.24 13.45 1.18
N THR A 103 -23.33 14.78 0.97
CA THR A 103 -23.82 15.38 -0.28
C THR A 103 -22.80 15.19 -1.40
N THR A 104 -23.31 14.98 -2.62
CA THR A 104 -22.49 14.66 -3.82
C THR A 104 -22.65 15.71 -4.91
N LYS A 105 -23.14 16.91 -4.53
CA LYS A 105 -23.31 18.02 -5.46
C LYS A 105 -21.97 18.50 -5.96
N ALA A 106 -21.90 18.91 -7.22
CA ALA A 106 -20.64 19.32 -7.85
C ALA A 106 -19.95 20.47 -7.08
N GLU A 107 -20.73 21.40 -6.53
CA GLU A 107 -20.25 22.54 -5.75
C GLU A 107 -19.68 22.18 -4.36
N ASP A 108 -20.00 21.01 -3.81
CA ASP A 108 -19.49 20.55 -2.52
C ASP A 108 -18.14 19.83 -2.63
N ARG A 109 -17.68 19.56 -3.86
CA ARG A 109 -16.47 18.78 -4.14
C ARG A 109 -15.21 19.41 -3.53
N ILE A 110 -14.32 18.55 -3.03
CA ILE A 110 -12.96 18.94 -2.69
C ILE A 110 -12.05 18.68 -3.89
N GLY A 111 -11.35 19.68 -4.42
CA GLY A 111 -10.45 19.46 -5.55
C GLY A 111 -9.28 18.56 -5.16
N ILE A 112 -8.34 19.07 -4.36
CA ILE A 112 -7.16 18.34 -3.91
C ILE A 112 -7.11 18.33 -2.38
N LEU A 113 -6.95 17.15 -1.79
CA LEU A 113 -6.60 16.99 -0.38
C LEU A 113 -5.19 16.44 -0.25
N ILE A 114 -4.34 17.14 0.51
CA ILE A 114 -3.04 16.64 0.96
C ILE A 114 -3.03 16.64 2.48
N MET A 115 -2.77 15.48 3.07
CA MET A 115 -2.64 15.31 4.50
C MET A 115 -1.34 14.61 4.82
N SER A 116 -0.48 15.26 5.60
CA SER A 116 0.84 14.72 5.88
C SER A 116 1.32 14.95 7.31
N ALA A 117 2.06 13.98 7.84
CA ALA A 117 2.71 14.03 9.14
C ALA A 117 1.74 14.32 10.31
N CYS A 118 0.45 13.99 10.16
CA CYS A 118 -0.55 14.18 11.21
C CYS A 118 -0.58 12.99 12.18
N ARG A 119 -1.04 13.24 13.41
CA ARG A 119 -1.22 12.22 14.45
C ARG A 119 -2.67 12.13 14.87
N PHE A 120 -3.22 10.92 14.85
CA PHE A 120 -4.56 10.57 15.32
C PHE A 120 -4.42 9.60 16.49
N ASN A 121 -4.96 9.97 17.65
CA ASN A 121 -4.86 9.17 18.86
C ASN A 121 -6.18 9.15 19.62
N LYS A 122 -6.64 7.95 20.02
CA LYS A 122 -7.88 7.76 20.79
C LYS A 122 -9.08 8.40 20.10
N ILE A 123 -9.41 7.89 18.93
CA ILE A 123 -10.58 8.32 18.17
C ILE A 123 -11.68 7.29 18.39
N GLN A 124 -12.71 7.68 19.13
CA GLN A 124 -13.67 6.77 19.73
C GLN A 124 -15.06 6.91 19.12
N SER A 125 -15.78 5.80 19.02
CA SER A 125 -17.18 5.82 18.61
C SER A 125 -18.05 6.36 19.75
N ASN A 126 -19.20 6.91 19.39
CA ASN A 126 -20.26 7.26 20.35
C ASN A 126 -21.64 6.93 19.79
N ALA A 127 -22.70 7.25 20.54
CA ALA A 127 -24.08 6.95 20.15
C ALA A 127 -24.57 7.65 18.87
N LYS A 128 -23.80 8.59 18.31
CA LYS A 128 -24.17 9.49 17.21
C LYS A 128 -23.22 9.39 16.01
N ALA A 129 -21.96 9.04 16.25
CA ALA A 129 -20.92 9.01 15.22
C ALA A 129 -19.92 7.88 15.46
N LEU A 130 -19.46 7.30 14.36
CA LEU A 130 -18.38 6.31 14.35
C LEU A 130 -17.01 7.01 14.58
N GLY A 131 -16.15 6.35 15.35
CA GLY A 131 -14.80 6.77 15.69
C GLY A 131 -13.79 6.53 14.58
N ASN A 132 -13.97 7.16 13.41
CA ASN A 132 -13.05 7.03 12.28
C ASN A 132 -11.93 8.07 12.34
N GLY A 133 -10.73 7.70 11.91
CA GLY A 133 -9.64 8.67 11.74
C GLY A 133 -9.97 9.66 10.61
N VAL A 134 -10.02 9.16 9.39
CA VAL A 134 -10.21 9.96 8.17
C VAL A 134 -11.29 9.33 7.30
N ILE A 135 -12.24 10.14 6.83
CA ILE A 135 -13.18 9.77 5.76
C ILE A 135 -13.12 10.83 4.66
N VAL A 136 -12.74 10.42 3.47
CA VAL A 136 -12.66 11.32 2.31
C VAL A 136 -13.33 10.67 1.12
N PHE A 137 -14.36 11.30 0.57
CA PHE A 137 -14.97 10.93 -0.70
C PHE A 137 -15.31 12.21 -1.47
N HIS A 138 -15.79 12.08 -2.71
CA HIS A 138 -16.18 13.26 -3.51
C HIS A 138 -15.05 14.29 -3.65
N THR A 139 -13.86 13.79 -4.01
CA THR A 139 -12.67 14.61 -4.25
C THR A 139 -11.97 14.21 -5.54
N ASN A 140 -11.27 15.13 -6.22
CA ASN A 140 -10.52 14.74 -7.43
C ASN A 140 -9.28 13.93 -7.04
N ASN A 141 -8.53 14.40 -6.05
CA ASN A 141 -7.27 13.80 -5.63
C ASN A 141 -7.14 13.78 -4.11
N ALA A 142 -6.68 12.67 -3.54
CA ALA A 142 -6.45 12.52 -2.12
C ALA A 142 -5.07 11.89 -1.84
N PHE A 143 -4.23 12.62 -1.10
CA PHE A 143 -2.90 12.18 -0.68
C PHE A 143 -2.86 12.10 0.85
N VAL A 144 -2.84 10.88 1.40
CA VAL A 144 -2.75 10.62 2.84
C VAL A 144 -1.38 10.02 3.14
N LEU A 145 -0.45 10.86 3.58
CA LEU A 145 0.98 10.57 3.56
C LEU A 145 1.59 10.61 4.97
N ALA A 146 2.41 9.62 5.34
CA ALA A 146 3.25 9.69 6.53
C ALA A 146 2.52 10.04 7.85
N ASN A 147 1.25 9.65 8.00
CA ASN A 147 0.46 9.92 9.20
C ASN A 147 0.55 8.76 10.20
N ARG A 148 0.25 9.04 11.46
CA ARG A 148 0.17 8.03 12.52
C ARG A 148 -1.25 7.93 13.08
N PHE A 149 -1.82 6.73 13.04
CA PHE A 149 -3.12 6.40 13.62
C PHE A 149 -2.92 5.42 14.77
N THR A 150 -3.50 5.71 15.94
CA THR A 150 -3.37 4.85 17.13
C THR A 150 -4.67 4.86 17.93
N LYS A 151 -5.19 3.68 18.30
CA LYS A 151 -6.42 3.54 19.11
C LYS A 151 -7.63 4.18 18.43
N ILE A 152 -8.05 3.57 17.32
CA ILE A 152 -9.19 4.02 16.51
C ILE A 152 -10.32 2.99 16.67
N ASP A 153 -11.52 3.41 17.04
CA ASP A 153 -12.65 2.49 17.34
C ASP A 153 -13.37 1.98 16.09
N HIS A 154 -13.09 2.54 14.91
CA HIS A 154 -13.64 2.06 13.64
C HIS A 154 -12.54 2.04 12.58
N THR A 155 -12.70 2.69 11.43
CA THR A 155 -11.71 2.65 10.34
C THR A 155 -10.70 3.78 10.50
N ALA A 156 -9.39 3.48 10.36
CA ALA A 156 -8.38 4.54 10.43
C ALA A 156 -8.43 5.47 9.20
N ILE A 157 -8.47 4.90 7.99
CA ILE A 157 -8.55 5.66 6.74
C ILE A 157 -9.62 5.05 5.83
N THR A 158 -10.63 5.85 5.47
CA THR A 158 -11.61 5.52 4.42
C THR A 158 -11.47 6.51 3.27
N ILE A 159 -11.15 6.01 2.08
CA ILE A 159 -11.12 6.80 0.85
C ILE A 159 -12.17 6.27 -0.13
N GLY A 160 -13.02 7.17 -0.61
CA GLY A 160 -14.15 6.84 -1.46
C GLY A 160 -15.40 6.46 -0.68
N ARG A 161 -16.41 6.01 -1.41
CA ARG A 161 -17.70 5.57 -0.91
C ARG A 161 -18.32 4.54 -1.84
N ASN A 162 -18.93 3.50 -1.29
CA ASN A 162 -19.77 2.59 -2.06
C ASN A 162 -21.13 3.28 -2.25
N SER A 163 -21.47 3.60 -3.48
CA SER A 163 -22.70 4.30 -3.83
C SER A 163 -23.40 3.55 -4.95
N THR A 164 -24.64 3.18 -4.72
CA THR A 164 -25.57 2.70 -5.75
C THR A 164 -26.27 3.84 -6.49
N ASP A 165 -25.99 5.09 -6.12
CA ASP A 165 -26.70 6.26 -6.64
C ASP A 165 -26.28 6.58 -8.07
N SER A 166 -27.22 7.06 -8.88
CA SER A 166 -27.04 7.46 -10.28
C SER A 166 -25.98 8.57 -10.51
N GLU A 167 -25.50 9.18 -9.44
CA GLU A 167 -24.45 10.20 -9.44
C GLU A 167 -23.04 9.64 -9.12
N GLU A 168 -22.84 8.32 -9.21
CA GLU A 168 -21.55 7.66 -8.96
C GLU A 168 -20.37 8.37 -9.66
N PHE A 169 -20.58 8.92 -10.86
CA PHE A 169 -19.55 9.66 -11.59
C PHE A 169 -19.06 10.92 -10.86
N LEU A 170 -19.92 11.59 -10.10
CA LEU A 170 -19.55 12.73 -9.27
C LEU A 170 -18.72 12.27 -8.06
N GLN A 171 -18.85 11.03 -7.62
CA GLN A 171 -18.13 10.56 -6.46
C GLN A 171 -16.73 10.02 -6.80
N LYS A 172 -16.38 9.91 -8.08
CA LYS A 172 -15.10 9.36 -8.55
C LYS A 172 -13.89 10.14 -8.03
N LEU A 173 -12.88 9.37 -7.58
CA LEU A 173 -11.57 9.86 -7.18
C LEU A 173 -10.55 9.38 -8.20
N ASN A 174 -9.77 10.30 -8.78
CA ASN A 174 -8.88 10.01 -9.90
C ASN A 174 -7.47 9.63 -9.45
N MET A 175 -6.88 10.38 -8.52
CA MET A 175 -5.55 10.10 -7.98
C MET A 175 -5.62 9.97 -6.47
N VAL A 176 -5.56 8.73 -6.00
CA VAL A 176 -5.57 8.41 -4.57
C VAL A 176 -4.23 7.79 -4.21
N THR A 177 -3.55 8.34 -3.21
CA THR A 177 -2.32 7.77 -2.65
C THR A 177 -2.42 7.75 -1.13
N VAL A 178 -2.31 6.56 -0.56
CA VAL A 178 -2.16 6.34 0.88
C VAL A 178 -0.79 5.73 1.11
N GLN A 179 0.18 6.54 1.56
CA GLN A 179 1.58 6.13 1.60
C GLN A 179 2.28 6.42 2.92
N GLY A 180 3.12 5.50 3.38
CA GLY A 180 4.05 5.75 4.49
C GLY A 180 3.36 5.91 5.85
N ASN A 181 2.09 5.54 5.98
CA ASN A 181 1.34 5.71 7.23
C ASN A 181 1.67 4.58 8.20
N ARG A 182 1.62 4.89 9.50
CA ARG A 182 1.67 3.92 10.59
C ARG A 182 0.31 3.81 11.26
N ILE A 183 -0.33 2.65 11.17
CA ILE A 183 -1.67 2.38 11.67
C ILE A 183 -1.56 1.29 12.74
N ASP A 184 -2.04 1.57 13.95
CA ASP A 184 -1.87 0.73 15.13
C ASP A 184 -3.14 0.69 15.97
N SER A 185 -3.54 -0.51 16.43
CA SER A 185 -4.60 -0.68 17.43
C SER A 185 -5.91 -0.06 16.93
N VAL A 186 -6.45 -0.66 15.89
CA VAL A 186 -7.70 -0.23 15.24
C VAL A 186 -8.74 -1.32 15.44
N LEU A 187 -9.94 -0.99 15.91
CA LEU A 187 -11.02 -1.98 16.04
C LEU A 187 -11.61 -2.35 14.67
N GLY A 188 -11.79 -1.36 13.79
CA GLY A 188 -12.29 -1.59 12.44
C GLY A 188 -11.17 -1.92 11.43
N ASN A 189 -11.41 -1.58 10.16
CA ASN A 189 -10.38 -1.69 9.11
C ASN A 189 -9.20 -0.71 9.31
N GLY A 190 -7.99 -1.12 8.94
CA GLY A 190 -6.85 -0.19 8.83
C GLY A 190 -7.07 0.82 7.72
N ILE A 191 -7.15 0.34 6.48
CA ILE A 191 -7.42 1.16 5.29
C ILE A 191 -8.60 0.57 4.53
N LEU A 192 -9.59 1.39 4.21
CA LEU A 192 -10.68 1.06 3.29
C LEU A 192 -10.58 1.96 2.06
N ILE A 193 -10.43 1.35 0.88
CA ILE A 193 -10.54 2.05 -0.41
C ILE A 193 -11.78 1.53 -1.14
N CYS A 194 -12.77 2.39 -1.33
CA CYS A 194 -14.07 2.07 -1.93
C CYS A 194 -14.05 2.06 -3.48
N GLU A 195 -15.11 1.51 -4.08
CA GLU A 195 -15.23 1.24 -5.54
C GLU A 195 -15.04 2.45 -6.45
N ASN A 196 -15.36 3.65 -5.96
CA ASN A 196 -15.29 4.89 -6.75
C ASN A 196 -13.88 5.51 -6.82
N ALA A 197 -12.88 4.93 -6.13
CA ALA A 197 -11.49 5.31 -6.34
C ALA A 197 -10.89 4.54 -7.53
N ILE A 198 -10.34 5.28 -8.50
CA ILE A 198 -9.81 4.73 -9.75
C ILE A 198 -8.29 4.66 -9.67
N ASN A 199 -7.72 3.49 -9.95
CA ASN A 199 -6.28 3.24 -9.86
C ASN A 199 -5.59 3.80 -8.59
N PRO A 200 -6.13 3.55 -7.38
CA PRO A 200 -5.48 4.03 -6.15
C PRO A 200 -4.11 3.39 -5.96
N GLN A 201 -3.26 4.05 -5.16
CA GLN A 201 -2.00 3.49 -4.69
C GLN A 201 -1.99 3.44 -3.16
N VAL A 202 -1.80 2.26 -2.58
CA VAL A 202 -1.59 2.04 -1.15
C VAL A 202 -0.21 1.42 -0.97
N LYS A 203 0.76 2.22 -0.51
CA LYS A 203 2.17 1.79 -0.48
C LYS A 203 2.95 2.16 0.77
N ASP A 204 3.94 1.36 1.11
CA ASP A 204 4.88 1.64 2.21
C ASP A 204 4.20 1.87 3.58
N ASN A 205 2.99 1.36 3.80
CA ASN A 205 2.29 1.52 5.08
C ASN A 205 2.67 0.39 6.04
N ILE A 206 2.74 0.71 7.33
CA ILE A 206 2.88 -0.27 8.41
C ILE A 206 1.57 -0.30 9.19
N ILE A 207 0.88 -1.44 9.13
CA ILE A 207 -0.44 -1.66 9.70
C ILE A 207 -0.33 -2.81 10.68
N PHE A 208 -0.69 -2.59 11.94
CA PHE A 208 -0.64 -3.63 12.94
C PHE A 208 -1.72 -3.54 14.02
N SER A 209 -2.05 -4.68 14.61
CA SER A 209 -3.06 -4.80 15.66
C SER A 209 -4.43 -4.30 15.20
N ILE A 210 -4.95 -4.94 14.15
CA ILE A 210 -6.32 -4.74 13.67
C ILE A 210 -7.27 -5.66 14.43
N ALA A 211 -8.49 -5.19 14.68
CA ALA A 211 -9.46 -5.81 15.59
C ALA A 211 -8.80 -6.20 16.91
N TYR A 212 -8.01 -5.30 17.51
CA TYR A 212 -7.11 -5.62 18.62
C TYR A 212 -7.78 -6.16 19.89
N ASP A 213 -9.10 -6.10 19.98
CA ASP A 213 -9.91 -6.72 21.04
C ASP A 213 -10.33 -8.17 20.74
N GLY A 214 -9.93 -8.70 19.58
CA GLY A 214 -10.26 -10.03 19.07
C GLY A 214 -11.64 -10.15 18.42
N LYS A 215 -12.42 -9.06 18.39
CA LYS A 215 -13.81 -9.04 17.89
C LYS A 215 -13.99 -8.12 16.69
N GLY A 216 -13.28 -7.00 16.70
CA GLY A 216 -13.41 -5.98 15.69
C GLY A 216 -14.66 -5.11 15.84
N ALA A 217 -14.78 -4.12 14.94
CA ALA A 217 -15.93 -3.23 14.84
C ALA A 217 -16.98 -3.71 13.82
N LEU A 218 -16.61 -4.62 12.90
CA LEU A 218 -17.46 -5.03 11.77
C LEU A 218 -17.80 -6.53 11.83
N SER A 219 -18.75 -6.86 12.72
CA SER A 219 -19.08 -8.24 13.10
C SER A 219 -19.56 -9.18 11.98
N ASP A 220 -19.94 -8.66 10.81
CA ASP A 220 -20.56 -9.47 9.74
C ASP A 220 -19.64 -9.63 8.51
N GLN A 221 -18.67 -8.73 8.36
CA GLN A 221 -17.79 -8.67 7.18
C GLN A 221 -16.35 -9.06 7.50
N GLY A 222 -16.01 -9.04 8.78
CA GLY A 222 -14.66 -9.06 9.28
C GLY A 222 -13.94 -7.72 9.06
N ASP A 223 -12.96 -7.46 9.90
CA ASP A 223 -12.10 -6.29 9.87
C ASP A 223 -10.76 -6.62 9.21
N HIS A 224 -10.27 -5.74 8.36
CA HIS A 224 -9.12 -6.02 7.50
C HIS A 224 -8.01 -5.02 7.71
N GLY A 225 -6.75 -5.45 7.51
CA GLY A 225 -5.63 -4.50 7.44
C GLY A 225 -5.82 -3.52 6.29
N ILE A 226 -6.05 -4.05 5.10
CA ILE A 226 -6.45 -3.30 3.90
C ILE A 226 -7.71 -3.95 3.32
N TYR A 227 -8.80 -3.19 3.26
CA TYR A 227 -10.04 -3.54 2.60
C TYR A 227 -10.14 -2.80 1.26
N TRP A 228 -10.07 -3.54 0.16
CA TRP A 228 -9.96 -3.02 -1.19
C TRP A 228 -11.18 -3.35 -2.04
N GLN A 229 -11.96 -2.33 -2.39
CA GLN A 229 -13.12 -2.43 -3.28
C GLN A 229 -12.90 -1.61 -4.58
N ALA A 230 -11.89 -0.74 -4.62
CA ALA A 230 -11.52 0.06 -5.79
C ALA A 230 -11.14 -0.75 -7.03
N LYS A 231 -11.27 -0.16 -8.22
CA LYS A 231 -10.91 -0.82 -9.48
C LYS A 231 -9.47 -0.48 -9.90
N GLY A 232 -8.71 -1.51 -10.29
CA GLY A 232 -7.32 -1.37 -10.71
C GLY A 232 -6.40 -1.02 -9.54
N GLY A 233 -5.35 -0.26 -9.81
CA GLY A 233 -4.46 0.27 -8.76
C GLY A 233 -3.41 -0.70 -8.24
N LEU A 234 -2.75 -0.25 -7.16
CA LEU A 234 -1.52 -0.85 -6.64
C LEU A 234 -1.56 -0.91 -5.10
N ILE A 235 -1.32 -2.09 -4.55
CA ILE A 235 -1.09 -2.34 -3.13
C ILE A 235 0.34 -2.86 -3.00
N GLN A 236 1.29 -2.00 -2.65
CA GLN A 236 2.72 -2.31 -2.76
C GLN A 236 3.50 -2.09 -1.46
N ASN A 237 4.39 -3.00 -1.11
CA ASN A 237 5.39 -2.79 -0.05
C ASN A 237 4.78 -2.38 1.31
N ASN A 238 3.56 -2.85 1.61
CA ASN A 238 2.95 -2.66 2.93
C ASN A 238 3.35 -3.81 3.87
N ALA A 239 3.43 -3.52 5.17
CA ALA A 239 3.52 -4.52 6.21
C ALA A 239 2.20 -4.56 6.99
N VAL A 240 1.48 -5.68 6.92
CA VAL A 240 0.24 -5.92 7.64
C VAL A 240 0.46 -7.07 8.63
N LEU A 241 0.52 -6.75 9.92
CA LEU A 241 0.86 -7.70 10.97
C LEU A 241 -0.23 -7.74 12.03
N TYR A 242 -0.57 -8.90 12.56
CA TYR A 242 -1.50 -9.01 13.68
C TYR A 242 -2.90 -8.47 13.38
N ASN A 243 -3.67 -9.25 12.62
CA ASN A 243 -5.12 -9.04 12.52
C ASN A 243 -5.83 -10.09 13.39
N TYR A 244 -6.39 -9.64 14.51
CA TYR A 244 -6.96 -10.52 15.53
C TYR A 244 -8.45 -10.81 15.34
N ASP A 245 -9.02 -10.43 14.20
CA ASP A 245 -10.44 -10.61 13.93
C ASP A 245 -10.81 -12.09 13.71
N GLY A 246 -10.95 -12.84 14.81
CA GLY A 246 -11.21 -14.28 14.83
C GLY A 246 -12.57 -14.67 15.38
N GLN A 247 -13.34 -13.73 15.96
CA GLN A 247 -14.62 -14.04 16.63
C GLN A 247 -15.86 -13.84 15.74
N VAL A 248 -15.71 -13.32 14.53
CA VAL A 248 -16.81 -13.18 13.57
C VAL A 248 -17.25 -14.56 13.06
N SER A 249 -18.54 -14.86 13.19
CA SER A 249 -19.17 -16.14 12.83
C SER A 249 -19.02 -16.46 11.33
N GLY A 250 -17.87 -17.04 10.97
CA GLY A 250 -17.58 -17.63 9.65
C GLY A 250 -16.57 -16.86 8.79
N ASN A 251 -16.46 -15.54 8.94
CA ASN A 251 -15.67 -14.66 8.07
C ASN A 251 -14.65 -13.81 8.86
N PRO A 252 -13.55 -14.39 9.34
CA PRO A 252 -12.49 -13.65 10.00
C PRO A 252 -11.78 -12.71 9.02
N GLY A 253 -11.29 -11.62 9.58
CA GLY A 253 -10.56 -10.57 8.91
C GLY A 253 -9.30 -11.04 8.18
N SER A 254 -9.11 -10.58 6.94
CA SER A 254 -7.88 -10.81 6.19
C SER A 254 -6.84 -9.72 6.44
N GLY A 255 -5.56 -10.02 6.24
CA GLY A 255 -4.53 -8.98 6.19
C GLY A 255 -4.82 -7.99 5.06
N ILE A 256 -5.01 -8.51 3.84
CA ILE A 256 -5.49 -7.76 2.69
C ILE A 256 -6.71 -8.47 2.11
N SER A 257 -7.86 -7.80 2.06
CA SER A 257 -9.06 -8.29 1.39
C SER A 257 -9.29 -7.50 0.11
N VAL A 258 -9.21 -8.16 -1.04
CA VAL A 258 -9.53 -7.60 -2.36
C VAL A 258 -10.90 -8.06 -2.80
N ARG A 259 -11.77 -7.15 -3.21
CA ARG A 259 -13.12 -7.48 -3.69
C ARG A 259 -13.33 -7.25 -5.19
N SER A 260 -12.33 -6.67 -5.84
CA SER A 260 -12.40 -6.17 -7.21
C SER A 260 -11.19 -6.68 -8.04
N ASN A 261 -10.28 -5.82 -8.47
CA ASN A 261 -9.02 -6.16 -9.10
C ASN A 261 -7.94 -5.16 -8.67
N ALA A 262 -6.68 -5.60 -8.62
CA ALA A 262 -5.53 -4.80 -8.23
C ALA A 262 -4.23 -5.52 -8.62
N ILE A 263 -3.11 -4.78 -8.58
CA ILE A 263 -1.77 -5.36 -8.42
C ILE A 263 -1.43 -5.33 -6.94
N VAL A 264 -1.20 -6.49 -6.34
CA VAL A 264 -0.82 -6.68 -4.93
C VAL A 264 0.60 -7.24 -4.89
N GLU A 265 1.58 -6.39 -4.60
CA GLU A 265 2.97 -6.77 -4.72
C GLU A 265 3.89 -6.38 -3.56
N GLN A 266 4.91 -7.20 -3.32
CA GLN A 266 5.98 -6.87 -2.37
C GLN A 266 5.50 -6.60 -0.93
N ASN A 267 4.31 -7.06 -0.54
CA ASN A 267 3.78 -6.86 0.82
C ASN A 267 4.26 -7.96 1.78
N ILE A 268 4.41 -7.61 3.06
CA ILE A 268 4.53 -8.58 4.17
C ILE A 268 3.17 -8.68 4.84
N ILE A 269 2.62 -9.90 4.93
CA ILE A 269 1.39 -10.15 5.68
C ILE A 269 1.61 -11.30 6.65
N ALA A 270 1.35 -11.07 7.93
CA ALA A 270 1.50 -12.13 8.93
C ALA A 270 0.59 -12.02 10.13
N TYR A 271 0.43 -13.15 10.85
CA TYR A 271 -0.30 -13.23 12.11
C TYR A 271 -1.76 -12.77 11.98
N CYS A 272 -2.42 -13.09 10.87
CA CYS A 272 -3.85 -12.80 10.69
C CYS A 272 -4.71 -14.00 11.08
N SER A 273 -5.82 -13.75 11.77
CA SER A 273 -6.82 -14.76 12.15
C SER A 273 -7.61 -15.27 10.94
N GLY A 274 -7.76 -14.44 9.90
CA GLY A 274 -8.26 -14.85 8.60
C GLY A 274 -7.15 -15.17 7.61
N ASN A 275 -7.37 -14.81 6.35
CA ASN A 275 -6.40 -15.05 5.28
C ASN A 275 -5.28 -14.01 5.30
N GLY A 276 -4.11 -14.34 4.77
CA GLY A 276 -3.09 -13.33 4.46
C GLY A 276 -3.63 -12.37 3.39
N ILE A 277 -3.87 -12.88 2.18
CA ILE A 277 -4.55 -12.18 1.09
C ILE A 277 -5.81 -12.96 0.72
N GLY A 278 -6.97 -12.32 0.82
CA GLY A 278 -8.27 -12.88 0.41
C GLY A 278 -8.84 -12.13 -0.79
N TYR A 279 -9.39 -12.85 -1.76
CA TYR A 279 -10.21 -12.30 -2.84
C TYR A 279 -11.64 -12.85 -2.79
N TYR A 280 -12.62 -11.97 -2.99
CA TYR A 280 -14.04 -12.31 -3.08
C TYR A 280 -14.72 -11.56 -4.23
N ALA A 281 -15.59 -12.25 -4.98
CA ALA A 281 -16.24 -11.73 -6.19
C ALA A 281 -17.60 -11.03 -5.93
N ASP A 282 -17.67 -10.16 -4.93
CA ASP A 282 -18.87 -9.43 -4.52
C ASP A 282 -18.91 -7.97 -5.00
N HIS A 283 -17.82 -7.44 -5.57
CA HIS A 283 -17.73 -6.09 -6.13
C HIS A 283 -17.32 -6.09 -7.62
N ASP A 284 -17.72 -5.07 -8.39
CA ASP A 284 -17.45 -5.02 -9.84
C ASP A 284 -15.93 -5.02 -10.12
N SER A 285 -15.50 -6.01 -10.87
CA SER A 285 -14.10 -6.22 -11.22
C SER A 285 -13.99 -6.44 -12.72
N LYS A 286 -13.17 -5.60 -13.38
CA LYS A 286 -12.72 -5.77 -14.76
C LYS A 286 -11.23 -5.55 -14.79
N GLY A 287 -10.51 -6.23 -15.67
CA GLY A 287 -9.05 -6.24 -15.68
C GLY A 287 -8.46 -7.41 -14.87
N ALA A 288 -7.15 -7.36 -14.62
CA ALA A 288 -6.42 -8.46 -13.98
C ALA A 288 -6.26 -8.27 -12.47
N LEU A 289 -6.40 -9.35 -11.71
CA LEU A 289 -5.89 -9.43 -10.33
C LEU A 289 -4.52 -10.10 -10.36
N THR A 290 -3.47 -9.36 -9.95
CA THR A 290 -2.11 -9.88 -9.90
C THR A 290 -1.59 -9.82 -8.48
N ILE A 291 -1.16 -10.96 -7.93
CA ILE A 291 -0.60 -11.09 -6.58
C ILE A 291 0.83 -11.60 -6.75
N LEU A 292 1.84 -10.75 -6.52
CA LEU A 292 3.24 -11.13 -6.78
C LEU A 292 4.27 -10.68 -5.74
N ASN A 293 5.36 -11.43 -5.59
CA ASN A 293 6.48 -11.08 -4.70
C ASN A 293 6.08 -10.76 -3.24
N ASN A 294 4.95 -11.27 -2.75
CA ASN A 294 4.54 -11.07 -1.36
C ASN A 294 5.18 -12.14 -0.46
N VAL A 295 5.42 -11.76 0.80
CA VAL A 295 5.85 -12.67 1.87
C VAL A 295 4.69 -12.79 2.84
N ILE A 296 4.12 -13.99 2.93
CA ILE A 296 2.89 -14.25 3.68
C ILE A 296 3.15 -15.40 4.63
N TYR A 297 2.96 -15.21 5.94
CA TYR A 297 3.30 -16.25 6.89
C TYR A 297 2.44 -16.24 8.17
N GLU A 298 2.35 -17.39 8.83
CA GLU A 298 1.72 -17.53 10.16
C GLU A 298 0.29 -16.94 10.26
N ASN A 299 -0.50 -17.11 9.20
CA ASN A 299 -1.93 -16.81 9.24
C ASN A 299 -2.70 -18.07 9.67
N GLU A 300 -3.77 -17.90 10.45
CA GLU A 300 -4.56 -19.02 10.97
C GLU A 300 -5.35 -19.73 9.86
N ARG A 301 -5.75 -18.98 8.82
CA ARG A 301 -6.40 -19.55 7.63
C ARG A 301 -5.43 -19.75 6.47
N ASN A 302 -5.80 -19.35 5.26
CA ASN A 302 -4.99 -19.52 4.07
C ASN A 302 -4.00 -18.38 3.92
N GLY A 303 -2.85 -18.64 3.30
CA GLY A 303 -1.93 -17.56 2.92
C GLY A 303 -2.54 -16.69 1.83
N ILE A 304 -2.95 -17.31 0.73
CA ILE A 304 -3.70 -16.68 -0.36
C ILE A 304 -5.00 -17.48 -0.59
N TYR A 305 -6.14 -16.79 -0.53
CA TYR A 305 -7.45 -17.37 -0.80
C TYR A 305 -8.16 -16.62 -1.92
N ILE A 306 -8.59 -17.32 -2.96
CA ILE A 306 -9.36 -16.75 -4.06
C ILE A 306 -10.73 -17.43 -4.10
N SER A 307 -11.81 -16.66 -3.93
CA SER A 307 -13.17 -17.18 -4.03
C SER A 307 -14.00 -16.43 -5.07
N ALA A 308 -14.60 -17.18 -5.99
CA ALA A 308 -15.60 -16.66 -6.92
C ALA A 308 -17.04 -16.80 -6.42
N SER A 309 -17.24 -17.23 -5.17
CA SER A 309 -18.56 -17.27 -4.53
C SER A 309 -19.15 -15.84 -4.49
N GLY A 310 -20.02 -15.52 -5.45
CA GLY A 310 -20.50 -14.15 -5.68
C GLY A 310 -21.34 -14.03 -6.96
N VAL A 311 -21.71 -12.80 -7.32
CA VAL A 311 -22.54 -12.49 -8.49
C VAL A 311 -21.71 -12.75 -9.76
N SER A 312 -22.26 -13.49 -10.73
CA SER A 312 -21.53 -14.04 -11.89
C SER A 312 -20.87 -13.02 -12.84
N GLY A 313 -21.05 -11.71 -12.63
CA GLY A 313 -20.42 -10.63 -13.41
C GLY A 313 -19.27 -9.89 -12.72
N ASN A 314 -18.97 -10.20 -11.45
CA ASN A 314 -18.05 -9.45 -10.61
C ASN A 314 -16.68 -10.15 -10.47
N LYS A 315 -16.13 -10.68 -11.58
CA LYS A 315 -14.87 -11.46 -11.58
C LYS A 315 -13.77 -10.79 -12.45
N PRO A 316 -12.50 -10.73 -12.01
CA PRO A 316 -11.39 -10.22 -12.81
C PRO A 316 -11.24 -11.03 -14.10
N ASP A 317 -10.87 -10.40 -15.21
CA ASP A 317 -10.65 -11.06 -16.50
C ASP A 317 -9.56 -12.15 -16.43
N SER A 318 -8.60 -12.01 -15.52
CA SER A 318 -7.57 -13.00 -15.23
C SER A 318 -7.05 -12.87 -13.80
N ILE A 319 -6.51 -13.98 -13.28
CA ILE A 319 -5.82 -14.01 -11.98
C ILE A 319 -4.42 -14.56 -12.16
N MET A 320 -3.44 -13.86 -11.60
CA MET A 320 -2.04 -14.26 -11.61
C MET A 320 -1.50 -14.26 -10.18
N ILE A 321 -1.00 -15.39 -9.71
CA ILE A 321 -0.35 -15.55 -8.39
C ILE A 321 1.09 -15.98 -8.64
N LEU A 322 2.03 -15.05 -8.52
CA LEU A 322 3.37 -15.19 -9.06
C LEU A 322 4.47 -14.91 -8.04
N HIS A 323 5.46 -15.81 -7.90
CA HIS A 323 6.65 -15.55 -7.08
C HIS A 323 6.35 -15.07 -5.64
N ASN A 324 5.31 -15.60 -4.99
CA ASN A 324 5.08 -15.32 -3.57
C ASN A 324 5.80 -16.35 -2.71
N THR A 325 6.32 -15.94 -1.54
CA THR A 325 6.73 -16.85 -0.46
C THR A 325 5.58 -16.95 0.53
N VAL A 326 4.99 -18.14 0.65
CA VAL A 326 3.76 -18.35 1.43
C VAL A 326 3.94 -19.50 2.41
N MET A 327 3.98 -19.19 3.70
CA MET A 327 4.09 -20.15 4.79
C MET A 327 2.78 -20.26 5.57
N ASN A 328 2.25 -21.47 5.69
CA ASN A 328 1.10 -21.74 6.54
C ASN A 328 1.37 -22.94 7.44
N LYS A 329 0.67 -22.97 8.57
CA LYS A 329 0.63 -24.12 9.47
C LYS A 329 -0.72 -24.80 9.36
N LYS A 330 -0.73 -26.13 9.37
CA LYS A 330 -1.97 -26.90 9.30
C LYS A 330 -2.77 -26.69 10.58
N VAL A 331 -4.00 -26.23 10.44
CA VAL A 331 -4.97 -26.15 11.54
C VAL A 331 -5.94 -27.32 11.37
N GLN A 332 -5.88 -28.29 12.28
CA GLN A 332 -6.57 -29.58 12.15
C GLN A 332 -8.10 -29.44 12.03
N ASP A 333 -8.69 -28.46 12.71
CA ASP A 333 -10.15 -28.26 12.76
C ASP A 333 -10.71 -27.49 11.54
N LEU A 334 -9.82 -27.01 10.66
CA LEU A 334 -10.15 -26.15 9.52
C LEU A 334 -9.78 -26.82 8.20
N SER A 335 -10.34 -28.02 7.95
CA SER A 335 -10.11 -28.73 6.68
C SER A 335 -10.46 -27.82 5.50
N HIS A 336 -9.51 -27.62 4.58
CA HIS A 336 -9.59 -26.72 3.42
C HIS A 336 -9.40 -25.22 3.68
N GLN A 337 -9.40 -24.77 4.94
CA GLN A 337 -9.26 -23.35 5.29
C GLN A 337 -7.88 -23.01 5.89
N SER A 338 -6.87 -23.88 5.74
CA SER A 338 -5.53 -23.67 6.33
C SER A 338 -4.37 -24.12 5.42
N CYS A 339 -4.42 -23.80 4.12
CA CYS A 339 -3.33 -24.11 3.19
C CYS A 339 -2.64 -22.84 2.64
N PRO A 340 -1.40 -22.93 2.14
CA PRO A 340 -0.70 -21.78 1.55
C PRO A 340 -1.51 -21.06 0.48
N ILE A 341 -2.04 -21.78 -0.51
CA ILE A 341 -2.88 -21.20 -1.57
C ILE A 341 -4.14 -22.04 -1.73
N ALA A 342 -5.31 -21.39 -1.78
CA ALA A 342 -6.55 -22.03 -2.19
C ALA A 342 -7.34 -21.19 -3.19
N ILE A 343 -7.93 -21.89 -4.16
CA ILE A 343 -8.82 -21.34 -5.17
C ILE A 343 -10.18 -22.05 -5.05
N ASN A 344 -11.26 -21.29 -5.02
CA ASN A 344 -12.61 -21.81 -4.95
C ASN A 344 -13.54 -21.21 -6.02
N ASP A 345 -14.32 -22.06 -6.69
CA ASP A 345 -15.45 -21.73 -7.58
C ASP A 345 -15.13 -20.79 -8.79
N PHE A 346 -13.89 -20.80 -9.27
CA PHE A 346 -13.44 -19.97 -10.39
C PHE A 346 -13.54 -20.65 -11.76
N VAL A 347 -13.91 -19.87 -12.78
CA VAL A 347 -14.03 -20.28 -14.19
C VAL A 347 -13.41 -19.21 -15.10
N LEU A 348 -12.12 -18.94 -14.95
CA LEU A 348 -11.38 -17.93 -15.73
C LEU A 348 -9.90 -18.34 -15.88
N PRO A 349 -9.12 -17.69 -16.75
CA PRO A 349 -7.68 -17.91 -16.81
C PRO A 349 -7.01 -17.58 -15.48
N ILE A 350 -6.50 -18.63 -14.80
CA ILE A 350 -5.72 -18.51 -13.58
C ILE A 350 -4.32 -19.05 -13.85
N THR A 351 -3.30 -18.26 -13.52
CA THR A 351 -1.90 -18.69 -13.54
C THR A 351 -1.33 -18.62 -12.12
N ILE A 352 -0.78 -19.74 -11.65
CA ILE A 352 -0.08 -19.85 -10.37
C ILE A 352 1.34 -20.34 -10.66
N ALA A 353 2.33 -19.45 -10.53
CA ALA A 353 3.68 -19.79 -10.98
C ALA A 353 4.81 -19.18 -10.16
N GLY A 354 5.93 -19.90 -10.05
CA GLY A 354 7.12 -19.40 -9.37
C GLY A 354 6.98 -19.22 -7.86
N ASN A 355 5.87 -19.64 -7.23
CA ASN A 355 5.67 -19.46 -5.79
C ASN A 355 6.51 -20.46 -5.00
N TYR A 356 6.99 -20.05 -3.84
CA TYR A 356 7.57 -20.96 -2.84
C TYR A 356 6.57 -21.08 -1.68
N THR A 357 5.93 -22.24 -1.57
CA THR A 357 4.97 -22.52 -0.49
C THR A 357 5.55 -23.47 0.56
N VAL A 358 5.41 -23.09 1.82
CA VAL A 358 5.82 -23.90 2.97
C VAL A 358 4.56 -24.28 3.73
N TYR A 359 4.34 -25.58 3.90
CA TYR A 359 3.22 -26.10 4.68
C TYR A 359 3.75 -26.94 5.83
N ILE A 360 3.87 -26.31 7.00
CA ILE A 360 4.55 -26.90 8.15
C ILE A 360 3.86 -28.22 8.54
N ASP A 361 4.65 -29.27 8.69
CA ASP A 361 4.23 -30.64 9.03
C ASP A 361 3.31 -31.32 8.01
N GLN A 362 3.23 -30.80 6.77
CA GLN A 362 2.46 -31.41 5.68
C GLN A 362 3.28 -31.45 4.40
N PHE A 363 3.69 -32.64 3.98
CA PHE A 363 4.47 -32.80 2.74
C PHE A 363 3.61 -33.01 1.49
N ASN A 364 2.30 -33.31 1.63
CA ASN A 364 1.46 -33.61 0.48
C ASN A 364 1.37 -32.40 -0.48
N PRO A 365 2.00 -32.43 -1.67
CA PRO A 365 2.07 -31.26 -2.56
C PRO A 365 0.69 -30.78 -3.04
N LEU A 366 -0.27 -31.72 -3.15
CA LEU A 366 -1.65 -31.42 -3.52
C LEU A 366 -2.39 -30.58 -2.46
N GLU A 367 -1.83 -30.48 -1.26
CA GLU A 367 -2.40 -29.67 -0.18
C GLU A 367 -1.79 -28.28 -0.06
N HIS A 368 -0.70 -27.99 -0.76
CA HIS A 368 -0.08 -26.66 -0.79
C HIS A 368 -0.90 -25.67 -1.62
N ILE A 369 -1.41 -26.15 -2.75
CA ILE A 369 -2.28 -25.40 -3.67
C ILE A 369 -3.55 -26.22 -3.85
N ARG A 370 -4.62 -25.82 -3.17
CA ARG A 370 -5.92 -26.49 -3.26
C ARG A 370 -6.80 -25.78 -4.29
N VAL A 371 -7.38 -26.56 -5.20
CA VAL A 371 -8.33 -26.07 -6.19
C VAL A 371 -9.67 -26.79 -5.95
N LEU A 372 -10.70 -26.01 -5.60
CA LEU A 372 -12.02 -26.50 -5.18
C LEU A 372 -13.09 -25.93 -6.12
N GLY A 373 -14.03 -26.76 -6.56
CA GLY A 373 -15.22 -26.29 -7.30
C GLY A 373 -14.98 -25.65 -8.67
N THR A 374 -13.74 -25.60 -9.18
CA THR A 374 -13.44 -24.94 -10.47
C THR A 374 -13.76 -25.85 -11.66
N SER A 375 -14.45 -25.34 -12.67
CA SER A 375 -14.66 -26.07 -13.94
C SER A 375 -13.50 -25.91 -14.94
N SER A 376 -12.64 -24.90 -14.76
CA SER A 376 -11.40 -24.71 -15.53
C SER A 376 -10.18 -25.01 -14.66
N GLN A 377 -9.26 -25.84 -15.15
CA GLN A 377 -8.00 -26.16 -14.44
C GLN A 377 -7.04 -24.96 -14.49
N PRO A 378 -6.60 -24.40 -13.34
CA PRO A 378 -5.57 -23.36 -13.31
C PRO A 378 -4.27 -23.84 -13.95
N LYS A 379 -3.52 -22.92 -14.59
CA LYS A 379 -2.15 -23.18 -15.03
C LYS A 379 -1.22 -23.08 -13.82
N ILE A 380 -0.86 -24.23 -13.26
CA ILE A 380 0.04 -24.35 -12.11
C ILE A 380 1.41 -24.82 -12.61
N VAL A 381 2.42 -23.95 -12.60
CA VAL A 381 3.75 -24.27 -13.14
C VAL A 381 4.86 -23.72 -12.26
N TYR A 382 5.96 -24.46 -12.11
CA TYR A 382 7.15 -23.98 -11.41
C TYR A 382 6.89 -23.45 -9.98
N ASN A 383 5.99 -24.09 -9.23
CA ASN A 383 5.85 -23.82 -7.80
C ASN A 383 6.71 -24.81 -7.01
N LEU A 384 7.40 -24.31 -5.98
CA LEU A 384 8.19 -25.13 -5.06
C LEU A 384 7.39 -25.33 -3.77
N HIS A 385 7.46 -26.55 -3.22
CA HIS A 385 6.72 -26.96 -2.04
C HIS A 385 7.70 -27.51 -0.99
N SER A 386 7.65 -27.00 0.24
CA SER A 386 8.43 -27.51 1.38
C SER A 386 7.58 -27.72 2.62
N SER A 387 7.97 -28.69 3.47
CA SER A 387 7.33 -28.93 4.77
C SER A 387 8.07 -28.29 5.95
N ASN A 388 9.19 -27.61 5.69
CA ASN A 388 10.03 -26.95 6.68
C ASN A 388 10.57 -25.61 6.13
N THR A 389 11.34 -24.93 6.96
CA THR A 389 11.87 -23.58 6.68
C THR A 389 13.40 -23.56 6.53
N ASP A 390 14.04 -24.71 6.31
CA ASP A 390 15.50 -24.85 6.32
C ASP A 390 16.20 -24.15 5.15
N GLU A 391 15.44 -23.73 4.13
CA GLU A 391 15.93 -23.04 2.93
C GLU A 391 15.98 -21.51 3.08
N PHE A 392 15.49 -20.97 4.20
CA PHE A 392 15.54 -19.53 4.46
C PHE A 392 16.73 -19.16 5.36
N VAL A 393 17.04 -17.86 5.43
CA VAL A 393 18.11 -17.33 6.28
C VAL A 393 17.73 -17.43 7.76
N ASP A 394 16.61 -16.83 8.17
CA ASP A 394 16.14 -16.89 9.56
C ASP A 394 14.64 -16.52 9.66
N VAL A 395 13.78 -17.54 9.59
CA VAL A 395 12.33 -17.33 9.70
C VAL A 395 11.88 -16.85 11.08
N SER A 396 12.69 -17.07 12.14
CA SER A 396 12.31 -16.71 13.51
C SER A 396 12.23 -15.19 13.73
N ILE A 397 12.94 -14.43 12.89
CA ILE A 397 12.89 -12.96 12.85
C ILE A 397 12.11 -12.44 11.64
N GLY A 398 11.46 -13.34 10.88
CA GLY A 398 10.74 -13.00 9.65
C GLY A 398 11.63 -12.77 8.43
N ASP A 399 12.87 -13.25 8.41
CA ASP A 399 13.74 -13.20 7.24
C ASP A 399 13.56 -14.44 6.34
N TYR A 400 12.70 -14.26 5.35
CA TYR A 400 12.37 -15.28 4.34
C TYR A 400 13.24 -15.19 3.08
N LYS A 401 14.42 -14.55 3.16
CA LYS A 401 15.42 -14.64 2.09
C LYS A 401 15.92 -16.06 1.96
N LEU A 402 16.22 -16.47 0.73
CA LEU A 402 16.80 -17.78 0.45
C LEU A 402 18.24 -17.85 0.97
N ASN A 403 18.62 -18.97 1.57
CA ASN A 403 20.02 -19.25 1.90
C ASN A 403 20.73 -19.94 0.72
N ASN A 404 22.07 -20.04 0.78
CA ASN A 404 22.89 -20.55 -0.32
C ASN A 404 22.60 -22.01 -0.72
N ASN A 405 21.90 -22.77 0.12
CA ASN A 405 21.57 -24.17 -0.11
C ASN A 405 20.13 -24.37 -0.59
N SER A 406 19.37 -23.28 -0.76
CA SER A 406 17.97 -23.38 -1.19
C SER A 406 17.86 -23.96 -2.60
N ILE A 407 16.97 -24.93 -2.76
CA ILE A 407 16.59 -25.49 -4.06
C ILE A 407 15.63 -24.58 -4.83
N ALA A 408 15.13 -23.53 -4.19
CA ALA A 408 14.36 -22.46 -4.82
C ALA A 408 15.20 -21.60 -5.78
N ILE A 409 16.53 -21.65 -5.66
CA ILE A 409 17.45 -20.88 -6.49
C ILE A 409 17.42 -21.38 -7.94
N ASN A 410 17.23 -20.49 -8.91
CA ASN A 410 17.08 -20.74 -10.35
C ASN A 410 15.99 -21.78 -10.68
N TYR A 411 14.88 -21.77 -9.95
CA TYR A 411 13.82 -22.79 -10.07
C TYR A 411 12.81 -22.48 -11.19
N ALA A 412 12.37 -21.24 -11.33
CA ALA A 412 11.25 -20.85 -12.17
C ALA A 412 11.66 -20.57 -13.62
N ARG A 413 11.73 -21.62 -14.43
CA ARG A 413 12.19 -21.57 -15.84
C ARG A 413 11.36 -20.63 -16.73
N HIS A 414 12.00 -20.16 -17.82
CA HIS A 414 11.54 -19.12 -18.76
C HIS A 414 10.02 -19.03 -18.99
N GLY A 415 9.50 -17.80 -18.97
CA GLY A 415 8.13 -17.47 -19.40
C GLY A 415 7.25 -16.75 -18.37
N ILE A 416 7.77 -16.41 -17.18
CA ILE A 416 7.06 -15.59 -16.19
C ILE A 416 7.61 -14.16 -16.29
N PRO A 417 6.86 -13.18 -16.83
CA PRO A 417 7.35 -11.83 -17.06
C PRO A 417 7.33 -11.01 -15.75
N ILE A 418 8.25 -11.30 -14.84
CA ILE A 418 8.48 -10.50 -13.64
C ILE A 418 9.91 -10.00 -13.63
N ILE A 419 10.03 -8.68 -13.61
CA ILE A 419 11.31 -7.99 -13.73
C ILE A 419 11.95 -7.80 -12.36
N LEU A 420 11.16 -7.53 -11.32
CA LEU A 420 11.66 -7.18 -10.00
C LEU A 420 11.27 -8.23 -8.95
N ASP A 421 12.13 -8.46 -7.96
CA ASP A 421 11.83 -9.24 -6.76
C ASP A 421 11.20 -8.35 -5.67
N ARG A 422 11.04 -8.90 -4.46
CA ARG A 422 10.51 -8.17 -3.30
C ARG A 422 11.32 -6.93 -2.91
N GLU A 423 12.64 -6.96 -3.02
CA GLU A 423 13.52 -5.85 -2.62
C GLU A 423 13.75 -4.86 -3.77
N GLY A 424 12.98 -5.00 -4.87
CA GLY A 424 13.13 -4.16 -6.07
C GLY A 424 14.36 -4.51 -6.90
N ARG A 425 14.96 -5.69 -6.71
CA ARG A 425 16.10 -6.15 -7.50
C ARG A 425 15.64 -6.81 -8.78
N PHE A 426 16.42 -6.66 -9.84
CA PHE A 426 16.14 -7.34 -11.09
C PHE A 426 16.30 -8.86 -10.94
N ARG A 427 15.30 -9.61 -11.39
CA ARG A 427 15.41 -11.06 -11.59
C ARG A 427 16.12 -11.29 -12.91
N SER A 428 17.32 -11.87 -12.88
CA SER A 428 18.17 -12.07 -14.06
C SER A 428 18.41 -13.56 -14.30
N GLY A 429 18.34 -14.01 -15.55
CA GLY A 429 18.51 -15.43 -15.88
C GLY A 429 17.25 -16.27 -15.62
N ILE A 430 17.38 -17.33 -14.82
CA ILE A 430 16.25 -18.16 -14.40
C ILE A 430 15.82 -17.68 -13.01
N PRO A 431 14.63 -17.09 -12.86
CA PRO A 431 14.16 -16.60 -11.57
C PRO A 431 14.09 -17.66 -10.48
N ASP A 432 14.28 -17.23 -9.24
CA ASP A 432 14.05 -18.07 -8.06
C ASP A 432 12.57 -18.30 -7.79
N ALA A 433 12.24 -19.40 -7.11
CA ALA A 433 10.91 -19.56 -6.52
C ALA A 433 10.78 -18.70 -5.25
N GLY A 434 9.63 -18.06 -5.09
CA GLY A 434 9.35 -17.19 -3.95
C GLY A 434 9.65 -15.72 -4.21
N ALA A 435 9.48 -14.92 -3.17
CA ALA A 435 9.43 -13.45 -3.26
C ALA A 435 10.78 -12.77 -3.46
N PHE A 436 11.88 -13.42 -3.06
CA PHE A 436 13.22 -12.86 -3.15
C PHE A 436 13.98 -13.47 -4.32
N GLU A 437 14.92 -12.71 -4.87
CA GLU A 437 16.01 -13.24 -5.67
C GLU A 437 17.26 -13.42 -4.80
N PHE A 438 17.84 -14.61 -4.86
CA PHE A 438 19.04 -14.98 -4.15
C PHE A 438 20.23 -14.23 -4.70
N MET A 439 20.95 -13.57 -3.80
CA MET A 439 22.21 -12.90 -4.07
C MET A 439 23.32 -13.68 -3.40
N SER A 440 24.18 -14.32 -4.18
CA SER A 440 25.38 -14.95 -3.61
C SER A 440 26.23 -13.86 -2.95
N PRO A 441 26.72 -14.06 -1.71
CA PRO A 441 27.60 -13.12 -1.03
C PRO A 441 28.88 -12.79 -1.83
N ALA A 442 29.26 -13.63 -2.79
CA ALA A 442 30.43 -13.48 -3.64
C ALA A 442 30.16 -12.85 -5.02
N SER A 443 28.90 -12.55 -5.37
CA SER A 443 28.57 -12.01 -6.69
C SER A 443 28.28 -10.52 -6.64
N VAL A 444 29.34 -9.70 -6.73
CA VAL A 444 29.26 -8.50 -7.57
C VAL A 444 29.38 -9.02 -9.00
N ARG A 445 28.25 -9.35 -9.63
CA ARG A 445 28.24 -9.75 -11.05
C ARG A 445 27.70 -8.60 -11.88
N GLU A 446 28.45 -8.26 -12.93
CA GLU A 446 28.00 -7.44 -14.05
C GLU A 446 26.65 -7.98 -14.54
N SER A 447 25.60 -7.18 -14.41
CA SER A 447 24.31 -7.54 -15.00
C SER A 447 24.39 -7.30 -16.51
N ILE A 448 23.85 -8.24 -17.29
CA ILE A 448 23.84 -8.24 -18.76
C ILE A 448 22.96 -7.08 -19.31
N THR A 449 22.42 -6.22 -18.45
CA THR A 449 21.52 -5.10 -18.77
C THR A 449 21.89 -3.79 -18.07
N GLY A 450 23.07 -3.73 -17.44
CA GLY A 450 23.61 -2.50 -16.82
C GLY A 450 24.42 -2.74 -15.55
N TYR A 451 25.24 -1.77 -15.19
CA TYR A 451 26.07 -1.79 -13.98
C TYR A 451 25.30 -1.16 -12.82
N ILE A 452 25.37 -1.76 -11.63
CA ILE A 452 24.79 -1.15 -10.41
C ILE A 452 25.92 -0.42 -9.69
N ALA A 453 25.73 0.87 -9.42
CA ALA A 453 26.67 1.62 -8.61
C ALA A 453 26.36 1.45 -7.12
N VAL A 454 27.32 0.93 -6.37
CA VAL A 454 27.25 0.75 -4.92
C VAL A 454 28.11 1.83 -4.27
N ASN A 455 27.56 2.57 -3.30
CA ASN A 455 28.23 3.71 -2.66
C ASN A 455 28.71 4.77 -3.65
N ASN A 456 27.97 5.02 -4.74
CA ASN A 456 28.39 5.90 -5.85
C ASN A 456 29.62 5.41 -6.63
N HIS A 457 29.99 4.12 -6.52
CA HIS A 457 31.11 3.53 -7.24
C HIS A 457 30.66 2.36 -8.09
N PHE A 458 31.24 2.23 -9.29
CA PHE A 458 31.17 0.99 -10.07
C PHE A 458 32.44 0.79 -10.88
N ASN A 459 32.75 -0.48 -11.15
CA ASN A 459 33.96 -0.91 -11.86
C ASN A 459 33.57 -1.66 -13.13
N ILE A 460 34.35 -1.47 -14.18
CA ILE A 460 34.17 -2.14 -15.46
C ILE A 460 35.52 -2.72 -15.87
N GLN A 461 35.52 -3.92 -16.45
CA GLN A 461 36.70 -4.41 -17.14
C GLN A 461 36.90 -3.66 -18.46
N GLU A 462 37.96 -2.86 -18.53
CA GLU A 462 38.25 -2.03 -19.70
C GLU A 462 39.76 -1.87 -19.89
N GLN A 463 40.24 -2.35 -21.04
CA GLN A 463 41.66 -2.33 -21.40
C GLN A 463 42.00 -1.17 -22.34
N LYS A 464 41.01 -0.59 -23.02
CA LYS A 464 41.22 0.62 -23.82
C LYS A 464 41.41 1.82 -22.91
N ARG A 465 42.39 2.67 -23.21
CA ARG A 465 42.61 3.91 -22.45
C ARG A 465 41.41 4.86 -22.62
N VAL A 466 40.87 5.30 -21.50
CA VAL A 466 39.71 6.19 -21.42
C VAL A 466 40.17 7.63 -21.37
N SER A 467 39.61 8.47 -22.25
CA SER A 467 39.88 9.90 -22.31
C SER A 467 38.84 10.72 -21.55
N ASP A 468 37.59 10.27 -21.50
CA ASP A 468 36.50 10.96 -20.80
C ASP A 468 35.41 9.98 -20.35
N CYS A 469 34.72 10.33 -19.26
CA CYS A 469 33.55 9.60 -18.77
C CYS A 469 32.47 10.56 -18.29
N SER A 470 31.28 10.39 -18.85
CA SER A 470 30.12 11.18 -18.47
C SER A 470 28.94 10.27 -18.20
N ILE A 471 27.98 10.77 -17.43
CA ILE A 471 26.71 10.10 -17.21
C ILE A 471 25.54 11.00 -17.62
N TYR A 472 24.52 10.39 -18.21
CA TYR A 472 23.34 11.07 -18.72
C TYR A 472 22.10 10.57 -17.98
N SER A 473 21.28 11.49 -17.49
CA SER A 473 19.93 11.15 -17.04
C SER A 473 19.07 10.73 -18.24
N LEU A 474 17.93 10.05 -18.01
CA LEU A 474 16.97 9.74 -19.08
C LEU A 474 16.37 10.99 -19.74
N LEU A 475 16.54 12.17 -19.13
CA LEU A 475 16.15 13.47 -19.69
C LEU A 475 17.28 14.13 -20.50
N GLY A 476 18.44 13.48 -20.61
CA GLY A 476 19.60 13.96 -21.38
C GLY A 476 20.52 14.91 -20.62
N GLU A 477 20.34 15.08 -19.31
CA GLU A 477 21.22 15.93 -18.49
C GLU A 477 22.57 15.26 -18.30
N LYS A 478 23.65 15.96 -18.68
CA LYS A 478 25.03 15.45 -18.61
C LYS A 478 25.66 15.77 -17.26
N THR A 479 26.40 14.81 -16.70
CA THR A 479 27.28 15.01 -15.54
C THR A 479 28.62 14.33 -15.78
N GLU A 480 29.72 15.04 -15.54
CA GLU A 480 31.07 14.44 -15.68
C GLU A 480 31.38 13.54 -14.49
N LEU A 481 32.03 12.40 -14.76
CA LEU A 481 32.43 11.44 -13.75
C LEU A 481 33.91 11.59 -13.40
N ILE A 482 34.23 11.37 -12.14
CA ILE A 482 35.62 11.14 -11.74
C ILE A 482 35.91 9.67 -12.00
N PHE A 483 36.99 9.38 -12.72
CA PHE A 483 37.41 8.01 -12.98
C PHE A 483 38.89 7.81 -12.72
N SER A 484 39.24 6.56 -12.43
CA SER A 484 40.63 6.09 -12.39
C SER A 484 40.71 4.78 -13.15
N GLN A 485 41.79 4.58 -13.90
CA GLN A 485 41.97 3.39 -14.73
C GLN A 485 43.32 2.74 -14.43
N ASP A 486 43.32 1.42 -14.26
CA ASP A 486 44.53 0.60 -14.29
C ASP A 486 44.60 -0.23 -15.59
N ASN A 487 45.53 -1.18 -15.68
CA ASN A 487 45.73 -1.95 -16.90
C ASN A 487 44.56 -2.88 -17.29
N GLN A 488 43.58 -3.09 -16.41
CA GLN A 488 42.48 -4.04 -16.64
C GLN A 488 41.09 -3.51 -16.25
N SER A 489 41.02 -2.43 -15.47
CA SER A 489 39.78 -1.94 -14.88
C SER A 489 39.66 -0.42 -14.93
N LEU A 490 38.43 0.03 -15.16
CA LEU A 490 38.00 1.41 -15.05
C LEU A 490 37.10 1.53 -13.82
N SER A 491 37.52 2.33 -12.84
CA SER A 491 36.75 2.66 -11.64
C SER A 491 36.11 4.02 -11.80
N LEU A 492 34.78 4.10 -11.66
CA LEU A 492 33.99 5.31 -11.84
C LEU A 492 33.36 5.75 -10.52
N VAL A 493 33.38 7.05 -10.26
CA VAL A 493 32.81 7.69 -9.07
C VAL A 493 31.71 8.66 -9.48
N LEU A 494 30.51 8.42 -8.98
CA LEU A 494 29.32 9.23 -9.21
C LEU A 494 29.25 10.38 -8.18
N PRO A 495 28.82 11.58 -8.58
CA PRO A 495 28.52 12.66 -7.65
C PRO A 495 27.49 12.29 -6.58
N HIS A 496 27.73 12.76 -5.35
CA HIS A 496 26.85 12.51 -4.19
C HIS A 496 25.48 13.21 -4.27
N ASP A 497 25.23 14.04 -5.27
CA ASP A 497 23.96 14.74 -5.51
C ASP A 497 23.09 14.09 -6.60
N LEU A 498 23.61 13.08 -7.34
CA LEU A 498 22.79 12.34 -8.30
C LEU A 498 21.68 11.52 -7.60
N PRO A 499 20.40 11.70 -7.95
CA PRO A 499 19.31 10.92 -7.36
C PRO A 499 19.41 9.43 -7.74
N SER A 500 18.82 8.54 -6.93
CA SER A 500 18.69 7.13 -7.31
C SER A 500 17.87 7.01 -8.60
N GLY A 501 18.33 6.19 -9.55
CA GLY A 501 17.70 6.12 -10.87
C GLY A 501 18.51 5.35 -11.91
N VAL A 502 17.99 5.33 -13.14
CA VAL A 502 18.65 4.74 -14.31
C VAL A 502 19.31 5.84 -15.12
N TYR A 503 20.55 5.58 -15.52
CA TYR A 503 21.41 6.50 -16.25
C TYR A 503 22.10 5.80 -17.40
N VAL A 504 22.64 6.57 -18.34
CA VAL A 504 23.55 6.08 -19.39
C VAL A 504 24.92 6.66 -19.13
N CYS A 505 25.90 5.82 -18.81
CA CYS A 505 27.30 6.22 -18.76
C CYS A 505 27.91 6.10 -20.15
N SER A 506 28.48 7.20 -20.64
CA SER A 506 29.23 7.26 -21.89
C SER A 506 30.72 7.31 -21.58
N ILE A 507 31.45 6.34 -22.12
CA ILE A 507 32.89 6.19 -21.95
C ILE A 507 33.53 6.50 -23.30
N LYS A 508 34.33 7.56 -23.34
CA LYS A 508 35.08 7.95 -24.54
C LYS A 508 36.52 7.45 -24.43
N PHE A 509 37.00 6.82 -25.48
CA PHE A 509 38.37 6.31 -25.56
C PHE A 509 39.29 7.29 -26.29
N PHE A 510 40.61 7.11 -26.14
CA PHE A 510 41.61 7.94 -26.83
C PHE A 510 41.66 7.73 -28.36
N ASP A 511 41.13 6.61 -28.85
CA ASP A 511 40.94 6.35 -30.28
C ASP A 511 39.64 6.95 -30.84
N GLU A 512 38.95 7.78 -30.04
CA GLU A 512 37.67 8.43 -30.32
C GLU A 512 36.46 7.47 -30.41
N ASP A 513 36.63 6.19 -30.08
CA ASP A 513 35.50 5.28 -29.90
C ASP A 513 34.68 5.68 -28.66
N ILE A 514 33.37 5.45 -28.71
CA ILE A 514 32.45 5.67 -27.59
C ILE A 514 31.74 4.38 -27.25
N ARG A 515 31.70 4.05 -25.96
CA ARG A 515 30.91 2.95 -25.40
C ARG A 515 29.89 3.51 -24.43
N GLU A 516 28.63 3.20 -24.66
CA GLU A 516 27.54 3.54 -23.75
C GLU A 516 27.11 2.32 -22.96
N ILE A 517 26.94 2.50 -21.65
CA ILE A 517 26.49 1.46 -20.74
C ILE A 517 25.38 2.01 -19.84
N PRO A 518 24.28 1.27 -19.66
CA PRO A 518 23.30 1.63 -18.65
C PRO A 518 23.88 1.42 -17.25
N VAL A 519 23.63 2.39 -16.36
CA VAL A 519 24.05 2.38 -14.96
C VAL A 519 22.85 2.64 -14.08
N ILE A 520 22.64 1.80 -13.08
CA ILE A 520 21.60 1.95 -12.08
C ILE A 520 22.25 2.46 -10.81
N LEU A 521 21.89 3.67 -10.40
CA LEU A 521 22.31 4.22 -9.12
C LEU A 521 21.28 3.84 -8.06
N GLN A 522 21.69 2.99 -7.11
CA GLN A 522 20.90 2.60 -5.96
C GLN A 522 21.59 3.12 -4.70
N ARG A 523 20.87 3.91 -3.89
CA ARG A 523 21.34 4.42 -2.60
C ARG A 523 20.62 3.75 -1.45
#